data_AF-A0A932KWT4-F1
#
_entry.id   AF-A0A932KWT4-F1
#
_cell.length_a   1.000
_cell.length_b   1.000
_cell.length_c   1.000
_cell.angle_alpha   90.00
_cell.angle_beta   90.00
_cell.angle_gamma   90.00
#
_symmetry.space_group_name_H-M   'P 1'
#
loop_
_entity.id
_entity.type
_entity.pdbx_description
1 polymer ?
#
loop_
_entity_poly.entity_id
_entity_poly.type
_entity_poly.pdbx_seq_one_letter_code
_entity_poly.pdbx_strand_id
1 'polypeptide(L)'
;MSLPTIIAFSLSLLLFLGSIVESTTNFKIFLHLTGFLMVIGGTLAATHVGFEARYVKQALGNIKAIFFSPKMARGMLTNEVARVIRWGYMLQKSGIQA
;
A
#
# COMPACT_ATOMS: atom_id res chain seq x y z
N MET A 1 -1.56 9.32 -0.09
CA MET A 1 -1.48 8.71 1.27
C MET A 1 -2.32 9.50 2.28
N SER A 2 -2.64 8.94 3.46
CA SER A 2 -3.35 9.67 4.53
C SER A 2 -2.40 10.49 5.39
N LEU A 3 -2.87 11.64 5.91
CA LEU A 3 -2.06 12.50 6.78
C LEU A 3 -1.51 11.70 7.99
N PRO A 4 -2.30 10.84 8.67
CA PRO A 4 -1.77 9.96 9.72
C PRO A 4 -0.69 8.99 9.22
N THR A 5 -0.87 8.39 8.03
CA THR A 5 0.13 7.46 7.47
C THR A 5 1.45 8.18 7.19
N ILE A 6 1.40 9.41 6.68
CA ILE A 6 2.60 10.21 6.39
C ILE A 6 3.32 10.56 7.69
N ILE A 7 2.59 11.04 8.71
CA ILE A 7 3.17 11.42 10.00
C ILE A 7 3.81 10.20 10.69
N ALA A 8 3.07 9.08 10.77
CA ALA A 8 3.57 7.87 11.42
C ALA A 8 4.80 7.30 10.70
N PHE A 9 4.79 7.27 9.36
CA PHE A 9 5.93 6.81 8.57
C PHE A 9 7.16 7.70 8.80
N SER A 10 7.00 9.02 8.71
CA SER A 10 8.11 9.96 8.91
C SER A 10 8.66 9.90 10.33
N LEU A 11 7.81 9.80 11.35
CA LEU A 11 8.24 9.70 12.74
C LEU A 11 8.99 8.40 13.03
N SER A 12 8.50 7.27 12.49
CA SER A 12 9.20 5.99 12.59
C SER A 12 10.59 6.04 11.95
N LEU A 13 10.70 6.62 10.75
CA LEU A 13 11.98 6.78 10.07
C LEU A 13 12.94 7.68 10.85
N LEU A 14 12.44 8.78 11.41
CA LEU A 14 13.23 9.70 12.23
C LEU A 14 13.75 9.05 13.51
N LEU A 15 12.90 8.30 14.23
CA LEU A 15 13.32 7.59 15.44
C LEU A 15 14.37 6.52 15.13
N PHE A 16 14.19 5.77 14.03
CA PHE A 16 15.16 4.78 13.59
C PHE A 16 16.51 5.40 13.22
N LEU A 17 16.52 6.43 12.37
CA LEU A 17 17.74 7.11 11.96
C LEU A 17 18.40 7.85 13.14
N GLY A 18 17.60 8.48 14.00
CA GLY A 18 18.09 9.16 15.21
C GLY A 18 18.81 8.21 16.15
N SER A 19 18.25 7.01 16.37
CA SER A 19 18.88 5.98 17.20
C SER A 19 20.23 5.52 16.62
N ILE A 20 20.35 5.39 15.29
CA ILE A 20 21.61 5.04 14.64
C ILE A 20 22.68 6.13 14.84
N VAL A 21 22.29 7.40 14.64
CA VAL A 21 23.19 8.55 14.81
C VAL A 21 23.67 8.69 16.24
N GLU A 22 22.81 8.45 17.22
CA GLU A 22 23.17 8.46 18.64
C GLU A 22 24.10 7.30 19.00
N SER A 23 23.85 6.10 18.44
CA SER A 23 24.54 4.88 18.86
C SER A 23 25.96 4.75 18.29
N THR A 24 26.26 5.32 17.12
CA THR A 24 27.51 5.03 16.42
C THR A 24 27.89 6.13 15.41
N THR A 25 29.19 6.41 15.29
CA THR A 25 29.75 7.35 14.30
C THR A 25 29.99 6.73 12.92
N ASN A 26 30.08 5.40 12.85
CA ASN A 26 30.34 4.67 11.62
C ASN A 26 29.08 4.01 11.06
N PHE A 27 28.34 4.75 10.23
CA PHE A 27 27.07 4.31 9.62
C PHE A 27 27.20 3.08 8.70
N LYS A 28 28.39 2.80 8.19
CA LYS A 28 28.62 1.72 7.21
C LYS A 28 28.40 0.32 7.80
N ILE A 29 28.41 0.19 9.13
CA ILE A 29 28.20 -1.08 9.83
C ILE A 29 26.80 -1.65 9.54
N PHE A 30 25.81 -0.78 9.30
CA PHE A 30 24.44 -1.21 9.00
C PHE A 30 24.23 -1.61 7.53
N LEU A 31 25.17 -1.30 6.64
CA LEU A 31 25.08 -1.59 5.20
C LEU A 31 25.95 -2.80 4.85
N HIS A 32 25.47 -4.00 5.19
CA HIS A 32 26.15 -5.24 4.85
C HIS A 32 25.36 -6.06 3.81
N LEU A 33 26.00 -6.38 2.68
CA LEU A 33 25.37 -7.06 1.55
C LEU A 33 24.79 -8.42 1.93
N THR A 34 25.48 -9.21 2.76
CA THR A 34 24.98 -10.54 3.14
C THR A 34 23.74 -10.45 4.02
N GLY A 35 23.65 -9.45 4.90
CA GLY A 35 22.47 -9.23 5.74
C GLY A 35 21.27 -8.82 4.88
N PHE A 36 21.49 -7.94 3.92
CA PHE A 36 20.47 -7.53 2.95
C PHE A 36 19.93 -8.73 2.15
N LEU A 37 20.82 -9.56 1.59
CA LEU A 37 20.44 -10.74 0.83
C LEU A 37 19.72 -11.79 1.71
N MET A 38 20.16 -11.98 2.95
CA MET A 38 19.52 -12.91 3.88
C MET A 38 18.08 -12.50 4.21
N VAL A 39 17.85 -11.23 4.55
CA VAL A 39 16.52 -10.76 4.95
C VAL A 39 15.58 -10.71 3.75
N ILE A 40 16.00 -10.11 2.64
CA ILE A 40 15.13 -10.01 1.45
C ILE A 40 14.95 -11.38 0.79
N GLY A 41 16.04 -12.12 0.59
CA GLY A 41 15.99 -13.45 -0.01
C GLY A 41 15.21 -14.43 0.84
N GLY A 42 15.43 -14.45 2.17
CA GLY A 42 14.69 -15.31 3.10
C GLY A 42 13.20 -15.00 3.13
N THR A 43 12.83 -13.71 3.18
CA THR A 43 11.42 -13.28 3.15
C THR A 43 10.74 -13.63 1.82
N LEU A 44 11.41 -13.40 0.69
CA LEU A 44 10.89 -13.75 -0.64
C LEU A 44 10.79 -15.26 -0.84
N ALA A 45 11.75 -16.04 -0.34
CA ALA A 45 11.70 -17.50 -0.38
C ALA A 45 10.54 -18.03 0.48
N ALA A 46 10.42 -17.58 1.73
CA ALA A 46 9.34 -17.97 2.63
C ALA A 46 7.96 -17.64 2.07
N THR A 47 7.80 -16.47 1.42
CA THR A 47 6.54 -16.09 0.78
C THR A 47 6.21 -16.93 -0.45
N HIS A 48 7.21 -17.34 -1.26
CA HIS A 48 6.97 -18.27 -2.38
C HIS A 48 6.69 -19.71 -1.92
N VAL A 49 7.18 -20.10 -0.73
CA VAL A 49 6.81 -21.38 -0.12
C VAL A 49 5.37 -21.33 0.41
N GLY A 50 4.96 -20.21 0.99
CA GLY A 50 3.62 -20.04 1.57
C GLY A 50 2.49 -19.70 0.59
N PHE A 51 2.81 -19.14 -0.60
CA PHE A 51 1.81 -18.66 -1.55
C PHE A 51 2.18 -19.03 -3.00
N GLU A 52 1.17 -19.22 -3.85
CA GLU A 52 1.42 -19.42 -5.28
C GLU A 52 2.19 -18.24 -5.89
N ALA A 53 3.18 -18.54 -6.73
CA ALA A 53 4.06 -17.54 -7.34
C ALA A 53 3.32 -16.44 -8.11
N ARG A 54 2.14 -16.75 -8.67
CA ARG A 54 1.29 -15.76 -9.35
C ARG A 54 0.85 -14.66 -8.39
N TYR A 55 0.40 -15.03 -7.19
CA TYR A 55 -0.07 -14.06 -6.19
C TYR A 55 1.08 -13.24 -5.62
N VAL A 56 2.24 -13.85 -5.41
CA VAL A 56 3.43 -13.11 -4.93
C VAL A 56 3.85 -12.04 -5.95
N LYS A 57 3.91 -12.38 -7.24
CA LYS A 57 4.21 -11.40 -8.31
C LYS A 57 3.16 -10.30 -8.40
N GLN A 58 1.88 -10.63 -8.30
CA GLN A 58 0.80 -9.66 -8.34
C GLN A 58 0.86 -8.71 -7.12
N ALA A 59 1.12 -9.25 -5.92
CA ALA A 59 1.25 -8.46 -4.70
C ALA A 59 2.41 -7.46 -4.80
N LEU A 60 3.58 -7.88 -5.30
CA LEU A 60 4.72 -6.98 -5.54
C LEU A 60 4.38 -5.83 -6.50
N GLY A 61 3.59 -6.11 -7.54
CA GLY A 61 3.07 -5.07 -8.44
C GLY A 61 2.12 -4.11 -7.73
N ASN A 62 1.21 -4.64 -6.91
CA ASN A 62 0.21 -3.86 -6.18
C ASN A 62 0.80 -2.99 -5.06
N ILE A 63 1.99 -3.32 -4.53
CA ILE A 63 2.69 -2.45 -3.56
C ILE A 63 2.93 -1.06 -4.15
N LYS A 64 3.21 -0.95 -5.47
CA LYS A 64 3.34 0.35 -6.14
C LYS A 64 2.05 1.16 -6.06
N ALA A 65 0.90 0.50 -6.15
CA ALA A 65 -0.40 1.15 -6.03
C ALA A 65 -0.62 1.75 -4.63
N ILE A 66 0.05 1.29 -3.57
CA ILE A 66 -0.13 1.87 -2.23
C ILE A 66 0.30 3.35 -2.17
N PHE A 67 1.35 3.71 -2.92
CA PHE A 67 1.85 5.08 -2.98
C PHE A 67 0.98 5.98 -3.86
N PHE A 68 0.41 5.43 -4.93
CA PHE A 68 -0.27 6.19 -5.99
C PHE A 68 -1.80 6.03 -6.01
N SER A 69 -2.38 5.12 -5.23
CA SER A 69 -3.81 4.82 -5.33
C SER A 69 -4.64 6.00 -4.81
N PRO A 70 -5.59 6.50 -5.62
CA PRO A 70 -6.57 7.46 -5.15
C PRO A 70 -7.40 6.77 -4.07
N LYS A 71 -7.45 7.38 -2.88
CA LYS A 71 -8.37 6.92 -1.84
C LYS A 71 -9.77 6.96 -2.45
N MET A 72 -10.51 5.86 -2.41
CA MET A 72 -11.97 5.93 -2.49
C MET A 72 -12.42 6.82 -1.34
N ALA A 73 -12.57 8.11 -1.61
CA ALA A 73 -13.08 9.06 -0.64
C ALA A 73 -14.53 8.63 -0.35
N ARG A 74 -14.97 8.74 0.90
CA ARG A 74 -16.38 8.45 1.25
C ARG A 74 -17.36 9.15 0.31
N GLY A 75 -17.04 10.36 -0.13
CA GLY A 75 -17.81 11.11 -1.13
C GLY A 75 -17.95 10.38 -2.47
N MET A 76 -16.94 9.65 -2.92
CA MET A 76 -16.97 8.84 -4.14
C MET A 76 -17.94 7.67 -3.99
N LEU A 77 -17.91 6.96 -2.86
CA LEU A 77 -18.84 5.86 -2.56
C LEU A 77 -20.29 6.35 -2.49
N THR A 78 -20.57 7.45 -1.77
CA THR A 78 -21.92 8.01 -1.70
C THR A 78 -22.39 8.54 -3.06
N ASN A 79 -21.48 9.09 -3.88
CA ASN A 79 -21.82 9.55 -5.22
C ASN A 79 -22.13 8.38 -6.17
N GLU A 80 -21.40 7.26 -6.08
CA GLU A 80 -21.72 6.05 -6.83
C GLU A 80 -23.08 5.47 -6.42
N VAL A 81 -23.37 5.38 -5.11
CA VAL A 81 -24.69 4.95 -4.63
C VAL A 81 -25.80 5.88 -5.12
N ALA A 82 -25.59 7.21 -5.06
CA ALA A 82 -26.54 8.18 -5.57
C ALA A 82 -26.76 8.05 -7.09
N ARG A 83 -25.72 7.69 -7.86
CA ARG A 83 -25.82 7.42 -9.30
C ARG A 83 -26.70 6.20 -9.57
N VAL A 84 -26.49 5.10 -8.86
CA VAL A 84 -27.31 3.89 -8.98
C VAL A 84 -28.77 4.16 -8.63
N ILE A 85 -29.05 4.93 -7.56
CA ILE A 85 -30.42 5.34 -7.20
C ILE A 85 -31.07 6.15 -8.32
N ARG A 86 -30.35 7.11 -8.92
CA ARG A 86 -30.88 7.90 -10.06
C ARG A 86 -31.18 7.04 -11.28
N TRP A 87 -30.33 6.05 -11.58
CA TRP A 87 -30.59 5.08 -12.65
C TRP A 87 -31.87 4.29 -12.37
N GLY A 88 -32.10 3.85 -11.13
CA GLY A 88 -33.35 3.21 -10.72
C GLY A 88 -34.59 4.10 -10.94
N TYR A 89 -34.51 5.37 -10.56
CA TYR A 89 -35.60 6.34 -10.81
C TYR A 89 -35.84 6.63 -12.29
N MET A 90 -34.78 6.72 -13.10
CA MET A 90 -34.93 6.89 -14.55
C MET A 90 -35.56 5.66 -15.19
N LEU A 91 -35.17 4.46 -14.78
CA LEU A 91 -35.79 3.22 -15.24
C LEU A 91 -37.29 3.18 -14.91
N GLN A 92 -37.65 3.60 -13.69
CA GLN A 92 -39.04 3.63 -13.23
C GLN A 92 -39.90 4.64 -14.00
N LYS A 93 -39.34 5.81 -14.37
CA LYS A 93 -40.09 6.87 -15.07
C LYS A 93 -40.12 6.70 -16.59
N SER A 94 -39.04 6.23 -17.19
CA SER A 94 -38.83 6.24 -18.64
C SER A 94 -38.91 4.85 -19.29
N GLY A 95 -39.01 3.80 -18.47
CA GLY A 95 -38.87 2.42 -18.91
C GLY A 95 -37.44 2.09 -19.35
N ILE A 96 -37.16 0.81 -19.60
CA ILE A 96 -35.91 0.42 -20.26
C ILE A 96 -36.02 0.85 -21.72
N GLN A 97 -35.33 1.92 -22.09
CA GLN A 97 -35.07 2.23 -23.50
C GLN A 97 -33.97 1.26 -23.94
N ALA A 98 -34.39 0.15 -24.54
CA ALA A 98 -33.51 -0.88 -25.12
C ALA A 98 -32.99 -0.44 -26.49
#